data_AF-A0A7D7LHR9-F1
#
_entry.id   AF-A0A7D7LHR9-F1
#
_cell.length_a   1.000
_cell.length_b   1.000
_cell.length_c   1.000
_cell.angle_alpha   90.00
_cell.angle_beta   90.00
_cell.angle_gamma   90.00
#
_symmetry.space_group_name_H-M   'P 1'
#
loop_
_entity.id
_entity.type
_entity.pdbx_description
1 polymer ?
#
loop_
_entity_poly.entity_id
_entity_poly.type
_entity_poly.pdbx_seq_one_letter_code
_entity_poly.pdbx_strand_id
1 'polypeptide(L)'
;MRSLLLTFAQNLNFSETQLEEILSQPLTEVLNSPQLQQSLNSLDTNLLKETLPTAGGVLAKELPPFYNWLKNELGVKRVPDSPDHTTTWVIGFVHNQESLTHLVELHQPVPRPALEASIPRLVGMFEGVEDAQVRQEWQKAIAALCLVLVVAARERDREAVAV
;
A
#
# COMPACT_ATOMS: atom_id res chain seq x y z
N MET A 1 -7.01 11.69 7.00
CA MET A 1 -8.19 10.90 6.56
C MET A 1 -8.66 11.28 5.14
N ARG A 2 -9.08 12.52 4.86
CA ARG A 2 -9.53 12.89 3.50
C ARG A 2 -8.50 12.61 2.39
N SER A 3 -7.23 12.94 2.63
CA SER A 3 -6.15 12.65 1.66
C SER A 3 -5.99 11.17 1.37
N LEU A 4 -6.18 10.30 2.37
CA LEU A 4 -6.07 8.85 2.22
C LEU A 4 -7.19 8.30 1.34
N LEU A 5 -8.43 8.70 1.63
CA LEU A 5 -9.60 8.28 0.85
C LEU A 5 -9.49 8.71 -0.60
N LEU A 6 -9.05 9.96 -0.85
CA LEU A 6 -8.80 10.44 -2.20
C LEU A 6 -7.72 9.63 -2.93
N THR A 7 -6.60 9.31 -2.27
CA THR A 7 -5.56 8.48 -2.85
C THR A 7 -6.10 7.11 -3.25
N PHE A 8 -6.88 6.45 -2.39
CA PHE A 8 -7.47 5.16 -2.75
C PHE A 8 -8.52 5.29 -3.86
N ALA A 9 -9.40 6.30 -3.81
CA ALA A 9 -10.46 6.48 -4.80
C ALA A 9 -9.87 6.70 -6.20
N GLN A 10 -8.83 7.53 -6.30
CA GLN A 10 -8.15 7.84 -7.56
C GLN A 10 -7.45 6.62 -8.19
N ASN A 11 -6.94 5.70 -7.37
CA ASN A 11 -6.09 4.61 -7.84
C ASN A 11 -6.81 3.26 -7.92
N LEU A 12 -7.87 3.04 -7.13
CA LEU A 12 -8.53 1.73 -7.01
C LEU A 12 -9.93 1.68 -7.61
N ASN A 13 -10.42 2.79 -8.16
CA ASN A 13 -11.75 2.90 -8.75
C ASN A 13 -12.87 2.54 -7.75
N PHE A 14 -12.69 2.92 -6.49
CA PHE A 14 -13.71 2.85 -5.45
C PHE A 14 -14.26 4.25 -5.18
N SER A 15 -15.56 4.35 -4.89
CA SER A 15 -16.12 5.57 -4.33
C SER A 15 -15.65 5.78 -2.89
N GLU A 16 -15.71 7.02 -2.39
CA GLU A 16 -15.37 7.29 -0.98
C GLU A 16 -16.25 6.47 -0.02
N THR A 17 -17.54 6.29 -0.33
CA THR A 17 -18.46 5.46 0.46
C THR A 17 -18.02 4.00 0.49
N GLN A 18 -17.64 3.42 -0.65
CA GLN A 18 -17.13 2.04 -0.71
C GLN A 18 -15.84 1.89 0.11
N LEU A 19 -14.97 2.90 0.09
CA LEU A 19 -13.75 2.89 0.88
C LEU A 19 -14.04 2.95 2.37
N GLU A 20 -14.98 3.78 2.80
CA GLU A 20 -15.39 3.84 4.21
C GLU A 20 -15.95 2.49 4.69
N GLU A 21 -16.78 1.83 3.88
CA GLU A 21 -17.29 0.49 4.15
C GLU A 21 -16.15 -0.52 4.27
N ILE A 22 -15.27 -0.61 3.27
CA ILE A 22 -14.11 -1.53 3.27
C ILE A 22 -13.23 -1.30 4.50
N LEU A 23 -12.91 -0.04 4.83
CA LEU A 23 -12.04 0.31 5.96
C LEU A 23 -12.68 0.04 7.33
N SER A 24 -14.01 -0.18 7.37
CA SER A 24 -14.75 -0.52 8.58
C SER A 24 -14.82 -2.03 8.84
N GLN A 25 -14.61 -2.85 7.81
CA GLN A 25 -14.71 -4.32 7.91
C GLN A 25 -13.49 -4.96 8.60
N PRO A 26 -13.65 -6.19 9.13
CA PRO A 26 -12.54 -7.06 9.51
C PRO A 26 -11.65 -7.39 8.30
N LEU A 27 -10.35 -7.55 8.53
CA LEU A 27 -9.39 -7.92 7.48
C LEU A 27 -9.80 -9.21 6.77
N THR A 28 -10.27 -10.20 7.54
CA THR A 28 -10.70 -11.50 7.00
C THR A 28 -11.88 -11.36 6.02
N GLU A 29 -12.81 -10.44 6.27
CA GLU A 29 -13.91 -10.16 5.34
C GLU A 29 -13.41 -9.45 4.09
N VAL A 30 -12.54 -8.45 4.25
CA VAL A 30 -11.99 -7.69 3.12
C VAL A 30 -11.15 -8.58 2.20
N LEU A 31 -10.30 -9.46 2.75
CA LEU A 31 -9.49 -10.41 1.97
C LEU A 31 -10.34 -11.38 1.13
N ASN A 32 -11.53 -11.72 1.61
CA ASN A 32 -12.49 -12.58 0.92
C ASN A 32 -13.51 -11.80 0.07
N SER A 33 -13.45 -10.47 0.06
CA SER A 33 -14.43 -9.63 -0.62
C SER A 33 -14.25 -9.67 -2.15
N PRO A 34 -15.33 -9.78 -2.93
CA PRO A 34 -15.26 -9.66 -4.38
C PRO A 34 -14.65 -8.34 -4.85
N GLN A 35 -14.87 -7.26 -4.11
CA GLN A 35 -14.39 -5.91 -4.42
C GLN A 35 -12.86 -5.85 -4.41
N LEU A 36 -12.22 -6.36 -3.35
CA LEU A 36 -10.76 -6.40 -3.30
C LEU A 36 -10.21 -7.33 -4.38
N GLN A 37 -10.80 -8.53 -4.52
CA GLN A 37 -10.36 -9.49 -5.53
C GLN A 37 -10.47 -8.93 -6.95
N GLN A 38 -11.54 -8.19 -7.27
CA GLN A 38 -11.68 -7.51 -8.56
C GLN A 38 -10.61 -6.44 -8.75
N SER A 39 -10.30 -5.66 -7.70
CA SER A 39 -9.24 -4.65 -7.75
C SER A 39 -7.88 -5.28 -8.04
N LEU A 40 -7.52 -6.34 -7.32
CA LEU A 40 -6.25 -7.07 -7.51
C LEU A 40 -6.19 -7.77 -8.88
N ASN A 41 -7.27 -8.41 -9.31
CA ASN A 41 -7.34 -9.08 -10.62
C ASN A 41 -7.35 -8.10 -11.80
N SER A 42 -7.65 -6.82 -11.55
CA SER A 42 -7.59 -5.79 -12.58
C SER A 42 -6.18 -5.25 -12.81
N LEU A 43 -5.19 -5.67 -12.03
CA LEU A 43 -3.80 -5.30 -12.23
C LEU A 43 -3.24 -5.94 -13.50
N ASP A 44 -2.56 -5.14 -14.33
CA ASP A 44 -1.77 -5.64 -15.46
C ASP A 44 -0.45 -6.21 -14.94
N THR A 45 -0.51 -7.45 -14.46
CA THR A 45 0.66 -8.15 -13.93
C THR A 45 1.77 -8.35 -14.95
N ASN A 46 1.47 -8.32 -16.26
CA ASN A 46 2.49 -8.41 -17.29
C ASN A 46 3.25 -7.09 -17.40
N LEU A 47 2.52 -5.97 -17.46
CA LEU A 47 3.14 -4.64 -17.47
C LEU A 47 3.97 -4.40 -16.21
N LEU A 48 3.46 -4.79 -15.02
CA LEU A 48 4.20 -4.69 -13.77
C LEU A 48 5.51 -5.48 -13.82
N LYS A 49 5.49 -6.71 -14.37
CA LYS A 49 6.69 -7.55 -14.55
C LYS A 49 7.69 -6.94 -15.52
N GLU A 50 7.22 -6.45 -16.66
CA GLU A 50 8.06 -5.83 -17.69
C GLU A 50 8.75 -4.56 -17.17
N THR A 51 8.10 -3.85 -16.26
CA THR A 51 8.55 -2.54 -15.77
C THR A 51 9.13 -2.57 -14.35
N LEU A 52 9.43 -3.75 -13.82
CA LEU A 52 10.16 -3.91 -12.56
C LEU A 52 11.46 -3.10 -12.50
N PRO A 53 12.30 -3.03 -13.57
CA PRO A 53 13.51 -2.21 -13.52
C PRO A 53 13.22 -0.72 -13.30
N THR A 54 12.15 -0.21 -13.92
CA THR A 54 11.69 1.18 -13.74
C THR A 54 11.28 1.43 -12.29
N ALA A 55 10.45 0.54 -11.73
CA ALA A 55 10.03 0.64 -10.34
C ALA A 55 11.19 0.53 -9.36
N GLY A 56 12.14 -0.38 -9.60
CA GLY A 56 13.36 -0.50 -8.80
C GLY A 56 14.16 0.80 -8.77
N GLY A 57 14.30 1.49 -9.91
CA GLY A 57 14.96 2.80 -9.98
C GLY A 57 14.23 3.90 -9.20
N VAL A 58 12.89 3.94 -9.30
CA VAL A 58 12.05 4.87 -8.52
C VAL A 58 12.20 4.61 -7.03
N LEU A 59 12.04 3.37 -6.59
CA LEU A 59 12.09 2.97 -5.19
C LEU A 59 13.47 3.23 -4.59
N ALA A 60 14.56 2.89 -5.29
CA ALA A 60 15.92 3.16 -4.83
C ALA A 60 16.18 4.65 -4.55
N LYS A 61 15.55 5.54 -5.33
CA LYS A 61 15.66 6.99 -5.19
C LYS A 61 14.74 7.53 -4.09
N GLU A 62 13.48 7.09 -4.07
CA GLU A 62 12.42 7.73 -3.26
C GLU A 62 12.27 7.10 -1.86
N LEU A 63 12.66 5.84 -1.66
CA LEU A 63 12.55 5.17 -0.34
C LEU A 63 13.47 5.77 0.74
N PRO A 64 14.76 6.05 0.49
CA PRO A 64 15.62 6.64 1.53
C PRO A 64 15.08 7.96 2.13
N PRO A 65 14.68 8.98 1.33
CA PRO A 65 14.11 10.20 1.89
C PRO A 65 12.73 9.97 2.53
N PHE A 66 11.96 8.99 2.06
CA PHE A 66 10.69 8.59 2.66
C PHE A 66 10.88 7.98 4.07
N TYR A 67 11.87 7.11 4.25
CA TYR A 67 12.18 6.53 5.56
C TYR A 67 12.70 7.55 6.56
N ASN A 68 13.55 8.47 6.10
CA ASN A 68 13.99 9.59 6.93
C ASN A 68 12.78 10.40 7.43
N TRP A 69 11.81 10.67 6.56
CA TRP A 69 10.59 11.35 6.94
C TRP A 69 9.71 10.55 7.91
N LEU A 70 9.50 9.25 7.68
CA LEU A 70 8.74 8.40 8.61
C LEU A 70 9.34 8.42 10.03
N LYS A 71 10.66 8.34 10.12
CA LYS A 71 11.36 8.34 11.40
C LYS A 71 11.31 9.70 12.09
N ASN A 72 11.57 10.77 11.35
CA ASN A 72 11.76 12.10 11.93
C ASN A 72 10.42 12.83 12.14
N GLU A 73 9.49 12.72 11.20
CA GLU A 73 8.22 13.46 11.23
C GLU A 73 7.08 12.66 11.87
N LEU A 74 7.08 11.33 11.68
CA LEU A 74 6.02 10.45 12.20
C LEU A 74 6.46 9.61 13.40
N GLY A 75 7.71 9.77 13.86
CA GLY A 75 8.23 9.08 15.04
C GLY A 75 8.25 7.56 14.91
N VAL A 76 8.23 7.02 13.68
CA VAL A 76 8.21 5.58 13.43
C VAL A 76 9.55 4.99 13.86
N LYS A 77 9.54 4.25 14.99
CA LYS A 77 10.75 3.69 15.61
C LYS A 77 11.27 2.43 14.89
N ARG A 78 10.35 1.67 14.30
CA ARG A 78 10.65 0.48 13.48
C ARG A 78 9.95 0.67 12.14
N VAL A 79 10.75 0.97 11.13
CA VAL A 79 10.33 0.78 9.75
C VAL A 79 10.61 -0.69 9.45
N PRO A 80 9.63 -1.45 8.94
CA PRO A 80 9.88 -2.79 8.45
C PRO A 80 10.80 -2.69 7.22
N ASP A 81 12.09 -2.90 7.45
CA ASP A 81 13.14 -3.17 6.47
C ASP A 81 13.66 -2.05 5.54
N SER A 82 14.82 -2.37 4.94
CA SER A 82 15.66 -1.53 4.08
C SER A 82 15.03 -1.30 2.69
N PRO A 83 15.54 -0.34 1.89
CA PRO A 83 15.07 -0.11 0.52
C PRO A 83 15.03 -1.37 -0.38
N ASP A 84 15.90 -2.35 -0.11
CA ASP A 84 15.93 -3.62 -0.85
C ASP A 84 14.67 -4.45 -0.60
N HIS A 85 14.14 -4.49 0.63
CA HIS A 85 12.95 -5.28 0.96
C HIS A 85 11.68 -4.75 0.31
N THR A 86 11.46 -3.44 0.26
CA THR A 86 10.26 -2.87 -0.38
C THR A 86 10.24 -3.10 -1.88
N THR A 87 11.42 -3.09 -2.50
CA THR A 87 11.58 -3.42 -3.92
C THR A 87 11.29 -4.91 -4.14
N THR A 88 11.89 -5.79 -3.33
CA THR A 88 11.60 -7.23 -3.33
C THR A 88 10.14 -7.53 -3.04
N TRP A 89 9.47 -6.70 -2.25
CA TRP A 89 8.09 -6.91 -1.82
C TRP A 89 7.08 -6.67 -2.94
N VAL A 90 7.14 -5.51 -3.62
CA VAL A 90 6.24 -5.29 -4.76
C VAL A 90 6.58 -6.28 -5.89
N ILE A 91 7.86 -6.64 -6.07
CA ILE A 91 8.27 -7.71 -7.00
C ILE A 91 7.69 -9.07 -6.58
N GLY A 92 7.76 -9.44 -5.31
CA GLY A 92 7.27 -10.72 -4.77
C GLY A 92 5.76 -10.85 -4.86
N PHE A 93 5.04 -9.76 -4.60
CA PHE A 93 3.61 -9.66 -4.84
C PHE A 93 3.25 -9.75 -6.33
N VAL A 94 3.94 -9.00 -7.21
CA VAL A 94 3.76 -9.06 -8.67
C VAL A 94 4.12 -10.45 -9.24
N HIS A 95 5.02 -11.17 -8.58
CA HIS A 95 5.40 -12.55 -8.89
C HIS A 95 4.57 -13.61 -8.17
N ASN A 96 3.52 -13.21 -7.44
CA ASN A 96 2.61 -14.09 -6.68
C ASN A 96 3.30 -14.99 -5.65
N GLN A 97 4.49 -14.63 -5.17
CA GLN A 97 5.24 -15.42 -4.18
C GLN A 97 4.85 -15.08 -2.75
N GLU A 98 4.21 -13.94 -2.51
CA GLU A 98 3.92 -13.42 -1.17
C GLU A 98 2.41 -13.30 -0.90
N SER A 99 1.98 -13.66 0.31
CA SER A 99 0.57 -13.56 0.72
C SER A 99 0.25 -12.21 1.36
N LEU A 100 -0.99 -11.73 1.19
CA LEU A 100 -1.47 -10.50 1.82
C LEU A 100 -1.45 -10.56 3.36
N THR A 101 -1.58 -11.76 3.94
CA THR A 101 -1.44 -11.97 5.39
C THR A 101 -0.01 -11.69 5.85
N HIS A 102 0.99 -12.19 5.11
CA HIS A 102 2.40 -11.95 5.45
C HIS A 102 2.77 -10.46 5.34
N LEU A 103 2.25 -9.78 4.32
CA LEU A 103 2.36 -8.32 4.18
C LEU A 103 1.91 -7.58 5.45
N VAL A 104 0.75 -7.96 5.99
CA VAL A 104 0.18 -7.36 7.20
C VAL A 104 1.07 -7.61 8.42
N GLU A 105 1.58 -8.83 8.58
CA GLU A 105 2.48 -9.19 9.69
C GLU A 105 3.76 -8.33 9.68
N LEU A 106 4.38 -8.17 8.51
CA LEU A 106 5.59 -7.35 8.35
C LEU A 106 5.35 -5.89 8.75
N HIS A 107 4.18 -5.34 8.41
CA HIS A 107 3.86 -3.94 8.66
C HIS A 107 3.14 -3.70 9.99
N GLN A 108 2.93 -4.74 10.80
CA GLN A 108 2.33 -4.63 12.14
C GLN A 108 3.01 -3.56 13.02
N PRO A 109 4.35 -3.38 13.03
CA PRO A 109 4.99 -2.40 13.90
C PRO A 109 4.71 -0.92 13.57
N VAL A 110 4.18 -0.62 12.38
CA VAL A 110 3.89 0.76 11.96
C VAL A 110 2.55 1.21 12.58
N PRO A 111 2.52 2.30 13.38
CA PRO A 111 1.29 2.81 13.97
C PRO A 111 0.29 3.27 12.90
N ARG A 112 -1.01 3.03 13.10
CA ARG A 112 -2.05 3.42 12.13
C ARG A 112 -1.97 4.89 11.69
N PRO A 113 -1.82 5.89 12.57
CA PRO A 113 -1.76 7.28 12.12
C PRO A 113 -0.57 7.55 11.18
N ALA A 114 0.58 6.92 11.45
CA ALA A 114 1.76 7.04 10.61
C ALA A 114 1.57 6.32 9.27
N LEU A 115 1.00 5.11 9.29
CA LEU A 115 0.67 4.36 8.08
C LEU A 115 -0.28 5.15 7.18
N GLU A 116 -1.43 5.60 7.72
CA GLU A 116 -2.42 6.38 6.96
C GLU A 116 -1.83 7.69 6.39
N ALA A 117 -0.97 8.37 7.15
CA ALA A 117 -0.32 9.60 6.68
C ALA A 117 0.73 9.35 5.58
N SER A 118 1.32 8.15 5.54
CA SER A 118 2.39 7.82 4.60
C SER A 118 1.91 7.41 3.21
N ILE A 119 0.68 6.91 3.10
CA ILE A 119 0.14 6.30 1.88
C ILE A 119 0.09 7.25 0.68
N PRO A 120 -0.39 8.51 0.80
CA PRO A 120 -0.36 9.45 -0.32
C PRO A 120 1.05 9.65 -0.88
N ARG A 121 2.06 9.65 0.00
CA ARG A 121 3.45 9.81 -0.40
C ARG A 121 4.03 8.53 -1.02
N LEU A 122 3.68 7.36 -0.50
CA LEU A 122 4.09 6.06 -1.07
C LEU A 122 3.56 5.89 -2.50
N VAL A 123 2.27 6.15 -2.70
CA VAL A 123 1.66 6.10 -4.04
C VAL A 123 2.24 7.19 -4.93
N GLY A 124 2.49 8.38 -4.38
CA GLY A 124 3.09 9.51 -5.08
C GLY A 124 4.53 9.28 -5.56
N MET A 125 5.25 8.26 -5.11
CA MET A 125 6.64 7.99 -5.54
C MET A 125 6.76 7.82 -7.05
N PHE A 126 5.72 7.30 -7.69
CA PHE A 126 5.68 7.02 -9.12
C PHE A 126 5.23 8.20 -9.97
N GLU A 127 4.87 9.35 -9.38
CA GLU A 127 4.43 10.54 -10.13
C GLU A 127 5.44 10.99 -11.20
N GLY A 128 6.74 10.81 -10.94
CA GLY A 128 7.81 11.16 -11.87
C GLY A 128 8.05 10.15 -13.00
N VAL A 129 7.34 9.03 -13.05
CA VAL A 129 7.45 8.07 -14.17
C VAL A 129 6.79 8.67 -15.40
N GLU A 130 7.55 8.78 -16.49
CA GLU A 130 7.12 9.46 -17.73
C GLU A 130 5.96 8.72 -18.42
N ASP A 131 6.08 7.40 -18.54
CA ASP A 131 5.03 6.56 -19.11
C ASP A 131 3.80 6.54 -18.18
N ALA A 132 2.69 7.10 -18.67
CA ALA A 132 1.47 7.24 -17.90
C ALA A 132 0.84 5.90 -17.54
N GLN A 133 0.93 4.89 -18.42
CA GLN A 133 0.37 3.57 -18.18
C GLN A 133 1.17 2.86 -17.09
N VAL A 134 2.50 2.92 -17.18
CA VAL A 134 3.40 2.36 -16.15
C VAL A 134 3.17 3.05 -14.81
N ARG A 135 3.15 4.38 -14.80
CA ARG A 135 2.88 5.17 -13.59
C ARG A 135 1.58 4.74 -12.93
N GLN A 136 0.48 4.74 -13.67
CA GLN A 136 -0.84 4.42 -13.14
C GLN A 136 -0.90 2.99 -12.61
N GLU A 137 -0.30 2.03 -13.32
CA GLU A 137 -0.33 0.63 -12.92
C GLU A 137 0.43 0.39 -11.60
N TRP A 138 1.59 1.04 -11.43
CA TRP A 138 2.34 0.98 -10.18
C TRP A 138 1.64 1.69 -9.02
N GLN A 139 1.05 2.86 -9.27
CA GLN A 139 0.27 3.59 -8.25
C GLN A 139 -0.93 2.76 -7.78
N LYS A 140 -1.62 2.11 -8.71
CA LYS A 140 -2.74 1.19 -8.44
C LYS A 140 -2.29 -0.02 -7.62
N ALA A 141 -1.20 -0.69 -8.02
CA ALA A 141 -0.66 -1.82 -7.29
C ALA A 141 -0.33 -1.46 -5.84
N ILE A 142 0.41 -0.37 -5.62
CA ILE A 142 0.80 0.09 -4.28
C ILE A 142 -0.43 0.50 -3.46
N ALA A 143 -1.39 1.21 -4.06
CA ALA A 143 -2.62 1.60 -3.39
C ALA A 143 -3.42 0.37 -2.90
N ALA A 144 -3.52 -0.68 -3.72
CA ALA A 144 -4.30 -1.87 -3.38
C ALA A 144 -3.70 -2.61 -2.18
N LEU A 145 -2.38 -2.65 -2.14
CA LEU A 145 -1.60 -3.25 -1.08
C LEU A 145 -1.69 -2.44 0.22
N CYS A 146 -1.59 -1.12 0.11
CA CYS A 146 -1.79 -0.20 1.23
C CYS A 146 -3.21 -0.27 1.80
N LEU A 147 -4.23 -0.50 0.98
CA LEU A 147 -5.62 -0.65 1.46
C LEU A 147 -5.72 -1.80 2.48
N VAL A 148 -5.15 -2.96 2.16
CA VAL A 148 -5.10 -4.13 3.06
C VAL A 148 -4.40 -3.78 4.38
N LEU A 149 -3.27 -3.07 4.31
CA LEU A 149 -2.53 -2.64 5.49
C LEU A 149 -3.35 -1.71 6.40
N VAL A 150 -4.09 -0.76 5.82
CA VAL A 150 -4.92 0.16 6.60
C VAL A 150 -6.08 -0.57 7.25
N VAL A 151 -6.74 -1.48 6.54
CA VAL A 151 -7.82 -2.32 7.11
C VAL A 151 -7.29 -3.06 8.34
N ALA A 152 -6.15 -3.75 8.21
CA ALA A 152 -5.54 -4.47 9.31
C ALA A 152 -5.12 -3.55 10.48
N ALA A 153 -4.60 -2.36 10.19
CA ALA A 153 -4.24 -1.39 11.22
C ALA A 153 -5.48 -0.83 11.95
N ARG A 154 -6.58 -0.60 11.24
CA ARG A 154 -7.85 -0.15 11.83
C ARG A 154 -8.52 -1.22 12.67
N GLU A 155 -8.49 -2.47 12.23
CA GLU A 155 -9.00 -3.61 13.00
C GLU A 155 -8.27 -3.74 14.33
N ARG A 156 -6.93 -3.74 14.32
CA ARG A 156 -6.11 -3.80 15.54
C ARG A 156 -6.41 -2.66 16.51
N ASP A 157 -6.58 -1.44 16.00
CA ASP A 157 -6.94 -0.28 16.84
C ASP A 157 -8.34 -0.46 17.46
N ARG A 158 -9.31 -1.04 16.74
CA ARG A 158 -10.64 -1.34 17.29
C ARG A 158 -10.57 -2.41 18.38
N GLU A 159 -9.80 -3.47 18.15
CA GLU A 159 -9.58 -4.55 19.12
C GLU A 159 -8.89 -4.04 20.39
N ALA A 160 -7.90 -3.15 20.26
CA ALA A 160 -7.20 -2.57 21.39
C ALA A 160 -8.06 -1.64 22.27
N VAL A 161 -9.15 -1.09 21.73
CA VAL A 161 -10.12 -0.25 22.47
C VAL A 161 -11.23 -1.09 23.11
N ALA A 162 -11.43 -2.33 22.65
CA ALA A 162 -12.43 -3.25 23.19
C ALA A 162 -11.97 -4.02 24.45
N VAL A 163 -10.72 -3.82 24.88
CA VAL A 163 -10.07 -4.40 26.07
C VAL A 163 -9.97 -3.36 27.18
#